data_AF-A0A3C1JBH5-F1
#
_entry.id   AF-A0A3C1JBH5-F1
#
_cell.length_a   1.000
_cell.length_b   1.000
_cell.length_c   1.000
_cell.angle_alpha   90.00
_cell.angle_beta   90.00
_cell.angle_gamma   90.00
#
_symmetry.space_group_name_H-M   'P 1'
#
loop_
_entity.id
_entity.type
_entity.pdbx_description
1 polymer ?
#
loop_
_entity_poly.entity_id
_entity_poly.type
_entity_poly.pdbx_seq_one_letter_code
_entity_poly.pdbx_strand_id
1 'polypeptide(L)'
;MTQEEGKRFFIDKAVAQARADGVLLSEAEIYLLGWSEDKEHDVTDTRMHAKFMEETTDEAFELKITKLLKRAYTNDLRIDKNAMSAYKAAYTALTEGDHYIGVMAESVFYDDLNSEEPEPDKGNDQALLLMMGLSVFLMIPIYMYLKELPVFSTLGADSKHVLKAITFMLWGHIPAIYFAHKKISKGYLELIVTSAIFFGAFSLLFTIFSHKLITWVGEEDFELVPLILYFAGLFIIFSRRACYTFLKLHVFPSSRSMK
;
A
#
# COMPACT_ATOMS: atom_id res chain seq x y z
N MET A 1 -15.21 -15.52 15.26
CA MET A 1 -14.83 -16.95 15.28
C MET A 1 -14.89 -17.37 16.73
N THR A 2 -15.54 -18.49 17.04
CA THR A 2 -15.60 -19.06 18.39
C THR A 2 -14.34 -19.86 18.70
N GLN A 3 -14.09 -20.19 19.98
CA GLN A 3 -12.97 -21.05 20.40
C GLN A 3 -12.92 -22.37 19.63
N GLU A 4 -14.05 -23.07 19.51
CA GLU A 4 -14.12 -24.34 18.79
C GLU A 4 -13.87 -24.19 17.29
N GLU A 5 -14.34 -23.09 16.67
CA GLU A 5 -14.04 -22.78 15.27
C GLU A 5 -12.55 -22.48 15.06
N GLY A 6 -11.92 -21.73 15.97
CA GLY A 6 -10.49 -21.43 15.94
C GLY A 6 -9.63 -22.69 16.09
N LYS A 7 -9.99 -23.55 17.05
CA LYS A 7 -9.34 -24.85 17.26
C LYS A 7 -9.46 -25.71 16.01
N ARG A 8 -10.69 -25.86 15.49
CA ARG A 8 -10.94 -26.64 14.28
C ARG A 8 -10.17 -26.09 13.09
N PHE A 9 -10.10 -24.77 12.94
CA PHE A 9 -9.33 -24.11 11.89
C PHE A 9 -7.87 -24.56 11.90
N PHE A 10 -7.17 -24.49 13.04
CA PHE A 10 -5.77 -24.88 13.11
C PHE A 10 -5.56 -26.40 12.93
N ILE A 11 -6.45 -27.23 13.47
CA ILE A 11 -6.42 -28.69 13.26
C ILE A 11 -6.52 -28.99 11.76
N ASP A 12 -7.51 -28.41 11.08
CA ASP A 12 -7.72 -28.62 9.66
C ASP A 12 -6.54 -28.12 8.82
N LYS A 13 -5.91 -26.99 9.20
CA LYS A 13 -4.68 -26.50 8.55
C LYS A 13 -3.48 -27.43 8.74
N ALA A 14 -3.26 -27.92 9.97
CA ALA A 14 -2.17 -28.87 10.23
C ALA A 14 -2.37 -30.18 9.47
N VAL A 15 -3.58 -30.76 9.49
CA VAL A 15 -3.91 -32.01 8.78
C VAL A 15 -3.82 -31.84 7.27
N ALA A 16 -4.33 -30.73 6.72
CA ALA A 16 -4.24 -30.45 5.28
C ALA A 16 -2.78 -30.30 4.83
N GLN A 17 -1.95 -29.58 5.59
CA GLN A 17 -0.54 -29.44 5.26
C GLN A 17 0.23 -30.75 5.45
N ALA A 18 -0.08 -31.56 6.47
CA ALA A 18 0.53 -32.87 6.65
C ALA A 18 0.29 -33.77 5.43
N ARG A 19 -0.96 -33.80 4.94
CA ARG A 19 -1.32 -34.50 3.70
C ARG A 19 -0.57 -33.97 2.48
N ALA A 20 -0.45 -32.64 2.34
CA ALA A 20 0.29 -32.03 1.25
C ALA A 20 1.79 -32.37 1.28
N ASP A 21 2.36 -32.52 2.48
CA ASP A 21 3.76 -32.87 2.70
C ASP A 21 4.02 -34.39 2.63
N GLY A 22 2.97 -35.21 2.50
CA GLY A 22 3.08 -36.67 2.56
C GLY A 22 3.43 -37.21 3.96
N VAL A 23 3.18 -36.40 5.01
CA VAL A 23 3.36 -36.79 6.42
C VAL A 23 2.01 -37.24 6.97
N LEU A 24 1.98 -38.39 7.63
CA LEU A 24 0.79 -38.88 8.33
C LEU A 24 0.81 -38.40 9.78
N LEU A 25 -0.30 -37.82 10.23
CA LEU A 25 -0.57 -37.63 11.65
C LEU A 25 -1.34 -38.85 12.16
N SER A 26 -0.93 -39.39 13.30
CA SER A 26 -1.63 -40.52 13.92
C SER A 26 -2.99 -40.07 14.47
N GLU A 27 -3.86 -41.04 14.75
CA GLU A 27 -5.14 -40.76 15.39
C GLU A 27 -4.97 -40.14 16.78
N ALA A 28 -3.95 -40.57 17.52
CA ALA A 28 -3.64 -40.06 18.85
C ALA A 28 -3.13 -38.61 18.78
N GLU A 29 -2.29 -38.30 17.78
CA GLU A 29 -1.84 -36.93 17.50
C GLU A 29 -3.01 -36.01 17.15
N ILE A 30 -3.92 -36.44 16.25
CA ILE A 30 -5.10 -35.64 15.87
C ILE A 30 -6.04 -35.46 17.07
N TYR A 31 -6.22 -36.48 17.90
CA TYR A 31 -6.99 -36.40 19.12
C TYR A 31 -6.39 -35.37 20.09
N LEU A 32 -5.07 -35.42 20.31
CA LEU A 32 -4.38 -34.51 21.23
C LEU A 32 -4.44 -33.04 20.77
N LEU A 33 -4.43 -32.76 19.46
CA LEU A 33 -4.66 -31.41 18.94
C LEU A 33 -6.04 -30.83 19.32
N GLY A 34 -7.02 -31.69 19.61
CA GLY A 34 -8.37 -31.30 20.01
C GLY A 34 -8.52 -30.99 21.51
N TRP A 35 -7.51 -31.32 22.32
CA TRP A 35 -7.55 -31.22 23.78
C TRP A 35 -7.63 -29.77 24.26
N SER A 36 -8.39 -29.55 25.33
CA SER A 36 -8.62 -28.26 25.96
C SER A 36 -8.83 -28.44 27.47
N GLU A 37 -8.21 -27.61 28.29
CA GLU A 37 -8.35 -27.69 29.75
C GLU A 37 -9.73 -27.21 30.22
N ASP A 38 -10.28 -26.16 29.60
CA ASP A 38 -11.51 -25.48 30.03
C ASP A 38 -12.82 -26.27 29.85
N LYS A 39 -12.78 -27.44 29.21
CA LYS A 39 -13.99 -28.25 29.07
C LYS A 39 -14.17 -29.11 30.31
N GLU A 40 -15.16 -28.75 31.14
CA GLU A 40 -15.72 -29.52 32.28
C GLU A 40 -16.07 -31.00 31.96
N HIS A 41 -15.94 -31.43 30.72
CA HIS A 41 -16.30 -32.76 30.23
C HIS A 41 -15.22 -33.45 29.38
N ASP A 42 -14.01 -32.92 29.26
CA ASP A 42 -12.94 -33.64 28.56
C ASP A 42 -12.34 -34.69 29.51
N VAL A 43 -13.05 -35.81 29.64
CA VAL A 43 -12.47 -37.03 30.22
C VAL A 43 -11.37 -37.45 29.26
N THR A 44 -10.13 -37.08 29.55
CA THR A 44 -8.96 -37.47 28.77
C THR A 44 -9.04 -38.97 28.52
N ASP A 45 -9.21 -39.38 27.25
CA ASP A 45 -9.21 -40.79 26.89
C ASP A 45 -7.80 -41.32 27.18
N THR A 46 -7.66 -41.99 28.33
CA THR A 46 -6.38 -42.44 28.87
C THR A 46 -5.69 -43.38 27.90
N ARG A 47 -6.45 -44.07 27.04
CA ARG A 47 -5.92 -44.94 25.99
C ARG A 47 -5.30 -44.13 24.85
N MET A 48 -5.94 -43.03 24.42
CA MET A 48 -5.37 -42.17 23.38
C MET A 48 -4.11 -41.48 23.88
N HIS A 49 -4.09 -41.02 25.13
CA HIS A 49 -2.90 -40.45 25.73
C HIS A 49 -1.76 -41.47 25.86
N ALA A 50 -2.04 -42.69 26.33
CA ALA A 50 -1.03 -43.75 26.40
C ALA A 50 -0.47 -44.10 25.00
N LYS A 51 -1.33 -44.19 23.99
CA LYS A 51 -0.92 -44.42 22.59
C LYS A 51 -0.05 -43.28 22.06
N PHE A 52 -0.40 -42.03 22.36
CA PHE A 52 0.42 -40.88 22.00
C PHE A 52 1.82 -40.98 22.58
N MET A 53 1.94 -41.29 23.88
CA MET A 53 3.23 -41.43 24.58
C MET A 53 4.08 -42.61 24.08
N GLU A 54 3.45 -43.62 23.47
CA GLU A 54 4.15 -44.73 22.81
C GLU A 54 4.66 -44.33 21.42
N GLU A 55 3.89 -43.52 20.68
CA GLU A 55 4.18 -43.15 19.29
C GLU A 55 5.16 -41.98 19.16
N THR A 56 5.17 -41.04 20.11
CA THR A 56 5.98 -39.81 20.05
C THR A 56 6.21 -39.21 21.44
N THR A 57 7.11 -38.21 21.52
CA THR A 57 7.22 -37.32 22.69
C THR A 57 6.51 -36.00 22.44
N ASP A 58 6.20 -35.27 23.50
CA ASP A 58 5.59 -33.94 23.44
C ASP A 58 6.42 -32.98 22.57
N GLU A 59 7.74 -32.92 22.77
CA GLU A 59 8.61 -31.99 22.03
C GLU A 59 8.69 -32.33 20.53
N ALA A 60 8.75 -33.62 20.20
CA ALA A 60 8.78 -34.07 18.81
C ALA A 60 7.45 -33.78 18.10
N PHE A 61 6.34 -33.94 18.82
CA PHE A 61 4.99 -33.63 18.35
C PHE A 61 4.80 -32.13 18.15
N GLU A 62 5.08 -31.31 19.16
CA GLU A 62 4.96 -29.84 19.09
C GLU A 62 5.81 -29.28 17.93
N LEU A 63 7.06 -29.71 17.81
CA LEU A 63 7.93 -29.31 16.70
C LEU A 63 7.35 -29.70 15.33
N LYS A 64 6.74 -30.89 15.24
CA LYS A 64 6.10 -31.38 14.01
C LYS A 64 4.92 -30.49 13.64
N ILE A 65 4.02 -30.21 14.59
CA ILE A 65 2.81 -29.40 14.36
C ILE A 65 3.16 -27.94 14.06
N THR A 66 4.07 -27.32 14.81
CA THR A 66 4.55 -25.95 14.55
C THR A 66 5.12 -25.82 13.13
N LYS A 67 5.91 -26.79 12.66
CA LYS A 67 6.42 -26.81 11.27
C LYS A 67 5.31 -26.97 10.23
N LEU A 68 4.26 -27.73 10.52
CA LEU A 68 3.10 -27.88 9.64
C LEU A 68 2.30 -26.58 9.57
N LEU A 69 1.96 -25.99 10.71
CA LEU A 69 1.23 -24.72 10.78
C LEU A 69 1.97 -23.57 10.09
N LYS A 70 3.28 -23.46 10.31
CA LYS A 70 4.12 -22.42 9.65
C LYS A 70 4.08 -22.54 8.13
N ARG A 71 4.15 -23.76 7.60
CA ARG A 71 4.09 -24.01 6.15
C ARG A 71 2.69 -23.78 5.59
N ALA A 72 1.65 -24.20 6.29
CA ALA A 72 0.27 -23.94 5.93
C ALA A 72 0.01 -22.44 5.79
N TYR A 73 0.43 -21.67 6.80
CA TYR A 73 0.31 -20.21 6.80
C TYR A 73 1.06 -19.55 5.64
N THR A 74 2.33 -19.91 5.46
CA THR A 74 3.16 -19.37 4.37
C THR A 74 2.53 -19.66 2.99
N ASN A 75 2.00 -20.87 2.79
CA ASN A 75 1.34 -21.27 1.55
C ASN A 75 0.04 -20.49 1.32
N ASP A 76 -0.78 -20.34 2.37
CA ASP A 76 -2.04 -19.60 2.29
C ASP A 76 -1.78 -18.12 1.97
N LEU A 77 -0.81 -17.46 2.63
CA LEU A 77 -0.47 -16.06 2.36
C LEU A 77 0.01 -15.82 0.93
N ARG A 78 0.69 -16.80 0.33
CA ARG A 78 1.14 -16.72 -1.06
C ARG A 78 -0.05 -16.75 -2.04
N ILE A 79 -1.13 -17.44 -1.68
CA ILE A 79 -2.32 -17.61 -2.52
C ILE A 79 -3.32 -16.47 -2.28
N ASP A 80 -3.59 -16.16 -1.01
CA ASP A 80 -4.53 -15.13 -0.58
C ASP A 80 -3.89 -14.25 0.50
N LYS A 81 -3.67 -12.98 0.15
CA LYS A 81 -3.12 -11.98 1.09
C LYS A 81 -4.04 -11.73 2.28
N ASN A 82 -5.33 -12.02 2.16
CA ASN A 82 -6.28 -11.87 3.26
C ASN A 82 -6.26 -13.06 4.23
N ALA A 83 -5.53 -14.14 3.93
CA ALA A 83 -5.45 -15.31 4.81
C ALA A 83 -4.94 -14.92 6.21
N MET A 84 -4.05 -13.92 6.31
CA MET A 84 -3.58 -13.39 7.60
C MET A 84 -4.73 -13.04 8.55
N SER A 85 -5.80 -12.42 8.05
CA SER A 85 -6.95 -12.05 8.87
C SER A 85 -7.67 -13.27 9.45
N ALA A 86 -7.76 -14.37 8.70
CA ALA A 86 -8.38 -15.61 9.17
C ALA A 86 -7.53 -16.29 10.25
N TYR A 87 -6.21 -16.36 10.07
CA TYR A 87 -5.29 -16.89 11.08
C TYR A 87 -5.31 -16.06 12.36
N LYS A 88 -5.32 -14.72 12.24
CA LYS A 88 -5.46 -13.82 13.39
C LYS A 88 -6.78 -14.04 14.13
N ALA A 89 -7.89 -14.10 13.40
CA ALA A 89 -9.21 -14.35 13.99
C ALA A 89 -9.28 -15.70 14.71
N ALA A 90 -8.66 -16.75 14.15
CA ALA A 90 -8.58 -18.07 14.77
C ALA A 90 -7.71 -18.07 16.04
N TYR A 91 -6.54 -17.41 15.99
CA TYR A 91 -5.66 -17.31 17.15
C TYR A 91 -6.31 -16.51 18.28
N THR A 92 -6.89 -15.34 17.99
CA THR A 92 -7.62 -14.55 18.98
C THR A 92 -8.77 -15.34 19.61
N ALA A 93 -9.48 -16.14 18.82
CA ALA A 93 -10.52 -17.01 19.36
C ALA A 93 -9.97 -18.08 20.32
N LEU A 94 -8.73 -18.55 20.11
CA LEU A 94 -8.07 -19.49 21.03
C LEU A 94 -7.50 -18.83 22.29
N THR A 95 -7.10 -17.55 22.25
CA THR A 95 -6.52 -16.87 23.43
C THR A 95 -7.48 -16.72 24.61
N GLU A 96 -8.77 -16.99 24.41
CA GLU A 96 -9.78 -16.97 25.46
C GLU A 96 -9.81 -18.28 26.30
N GLY A 97 -9.03 -19.30 25.95
CA GLY A 97 -8.98 -20.57 26.67
C GLY A 97 -7.66 -21.33 26.54
N ASP A 98 -7.47 -22.34 27.39
CA ASP A 98 -6.26 -23.17 27.43
C ASP A 98 -6.39 -24.35 26.46
N HIS A 99 -6.08 -24.08 25.20
CA HIS A 99 -6.08 -25.05 24.12
C HIS A 99 -4.65 -25.46 23.75
N TYR A 100 -4.37 -26.78 23.70
CA TYR A 100 -3.02 -27.25 23.42
C TYR A 100 -2.50 -26.78 22.05
N ILE A 101 -3.36 -26.82 21.02
CA ILE A 101 -3.02 -26.28 19.68
C ILE A 101 -2.73 -24.76 19.69
N GLY A 102 -3.26 -24.03 20.68
CA GLY A 102 -2.99 -22.61 20.89
C GLY A 102 -1.52 -22.33 21.20
N VAL A 103 -0.88 -23.18 22.02
CA VAL A 103 0.55 -23.06 22.37
C VAL A 103 1.43 -23.21 21.12
N MET A 104 1.15 -24.21 20.28
CA MET A 104 1.87 -24.40 19.01
C MET A 104 1.59 -23.24 18.03
N ALA A 105 0.35 -22.76 17.95
CA ALA A 105 0.00 -21.62 17.11
C ALA A 105 0.72 -20.34 17.56
N GLU A 106 0.78 -20.07 18.86
CA GLU A 106 1.53 -18.93 19.42
C GLU A 106 2.98 -18.95 18.95
N SER A 107 3.67 -20.09 19.03
CA SER A 107 5.06 -20.22 18.59
C SER A 107 5.30 -19.89 17.10
N VAL A 108 4.26 -20.00 16.26
CA VAL A 108 4.34 -19.68 14.83
C VAL A 108 4.00 -18.22 14.58
N PHE A 109 2.98 -17.70 15.27
CA PHE A 109 2.32 -16.46 14.88
C PHE A 109 2.57 -15.31 15.84
N TYR A 110 3.23 -15.51 16.98
CA TYR A 110 3.44 -14.46 17.98
C TYR A 110 4.03 -13.19 17.36
N ASP A 111 5.10 -13.32 16.58
CA ASP A 111 5.77 -12.17 15.95
C ASP A 111 4.87 -11.49 14.90
N ASP A 112 4.15 -12.25 14.07
CA ASP A 112 3.31 -11.71 12.98
C ASP A 112 1.96 -11.15 13.49
N LEU A 113 1.47 -11.63 14.64
CA LEU A 113 0.20 -11.19 15.23
C LEU A 113 0.37 -10.03 16.19
N ASN A 114 1.51 -9.98 16.90
CA ASN A 114 1.89 -8.91 17.80
C ASN A 114 2.79 -7.86 17.15
N SER A 115 3.23 -8.06 15.91
CA SER A 115 3.65 -6.92 15.09
C SER A 115 2.44 -6.00 15.00
N GLU A 116 2.47 -4.90 15.76
CA GLU A 116 1.61 -3.74 15.52
C GLU A 116 1.55 -3.56 14.01
N GLU A 117 0.34 -3.46 13.44
CA GLU A 117 0.16 -3.27 11.98
C GLU A 117 1.28 -2.36 11.51
N PRO A 118 2.12 -2.80 10.55
CA PRO A 118 3.41 -2.20 10.30
C PRO A 118 3.21 -0.70 10.29
N GLU A 119 3.78 -0.02 11.30
CA GLU A 119 3.69 1.43 11.40
C GLU A 119 3.96 1.96 9.99
N PRO A 120 3.08 2.81 9.44
CA PRO A 120 3.19 3.26 8.06
C PRO A 120 4.65 3.62 7.81
N ASP A 121 5.29 2.90 6.88
CA ASP A 121 6.75 2.85 6.69
C ASP A 121 7.37 4.25 6.86
N LYS A 122 8.03 4.48 8.00
CA LYS A 122 8.68 5.76 8.34
C LYS A 122 9.72 6.18 7.28
N GLY A 123 10.20 5.24 6.45
CA GLY A 123 11.05 5.53 5.30
C GLY A 123 10.35 6.34 4.21
N ASN A 124 9.04 6.13 3.99
CA ASN A 124 8.25 6.92 3.06
C ASN A 124 7.90 8.30 3.61
N ASP A 125 7.80 8.47 4.93
CA ASP A 125 7.56 9.77 5.54
C ASP A 125 8.75 10.72 5.36
N GLN A 126 9.98 10.21 5.36
CA GLN A 126 11.16 11.02 5.03
C GLN A 126 11.18 11.44 3.56
N ALA A 127 10.80 10.55 2.65
CA ALA A 127 10.66 10.88 1.24
C ALA A 127 9.55 11.92 1.01
N LEU A 128 8.42 11.79 1.72
CA LEU A 128 7.33 12.76 1.68
C LEU A 128 7.77 14.12 2.23
N LEU A 129 8.46 14.16 3.38
CA LEU A 129 9.03 15.38 3.95
C LEU A 129 10.06 16.03 3.03
N LEU A 130 10.92 15.23 2.38
CA LEU A 130 11.86 15.71 1.37
C LEU A 130 11.15 16.28 0.15
N MET A 131 10.11 15.63 -0.35
CA MET A 131 9.33 16.10 -1.50
C MET A 131 8.55 17.38 -1.17
N MET A 132 7.96 17.47 0.04
CA MET A 132 7.32 18.69 0.53
C MET A 132 8.35 19.82 0.69
N GLY A 133 9.51 19.54 1.31
CA GLY A 133 10.60 20.50 1.47
C GLY A 133 11.15 21.00 0.14
N LEU A 134 11.40 20.11 -0.82
CA LEU A 134 11.88 20.44 -2.16
C LEU A 134 10.86 21.28 -2.94
N SER A 135 9.56 20.98 -2.81
CA SER A 135 8.52 21.77 -3.45
C SER A 135 8.50 23.21 -2.93
N VAL A 136 8.61 23.42 -1.61
CA VAL A 136 8.68 24.76 -1.01
C VAL A 136 9.98 25.47 -1.41
N PHE A 137 11.10 24.75 -1.42
CA PHE A 137 12.41 25.31 -1.79
C PHE A 137 12.45 25.80 -3.24
N LEU A 138 11.85 25.06 -4.18
CA LEU A 138 11.78 25.45 -5.59
C LEU A 138 10.79 26.60 -5.83
N MET A 139 9.77 26.75 -4.98
CA MET A 139 8.79 27.82 -5.10
C MET A 139 9.34 29.22 -4.82
N ILE A 140 10.33 29.34 -3.93
CA ILE A 140 10.94 30.64 -3.56
C ILE A 140 11.64 31.32 -4.74
N PRO A 141 12.58 30.69 -5.46
CA PRO A 141 13.25 31.31 -6.60
C PRO A 141 12.30 31.54 -7.78
N ILE A 142 11.32 30.65 -8.01
CA ILE A 142 10.28 30.86 -9.02
C ILE A 142 9.47 32.13 -8.68
N TYR A 143 9.07 32.30 -7.43
CA TYR A 143 8.38 33.50 -6.97
C TYR A 143 9.23 34.76 -7.14
N MET A 144 10.51 34.73 -6.74
CA MET A 144 11.41 35.88 -6.90
C MET A 144 11.61 36.23 -8.38
N TYR A 145 11.81 35.23 -9.24
CA TYR A 145 11.94 35.44 -10.68
C TYR A 145 10.66 36.04 -11.29
N LEU A 146 9.49 35.50 -10.93
CA LEU A 146 8.21 36.03 -11.42
C LEU A 146 7.98 37.48 -10.97
N LYS A 147 8.42 37.86 -9.77
CA LYS A 147 8.26 39.24 -9.27
C LYS A 147 9.07 40.26 -10.09
N GLU A 148 10.23 39.88 -10.62
CA GLU A 148 11.11 40.76 -11.40
C GLU A 148 10.71 40.82 -12.89
N LEU A 149 9.72 40.04 -13.35
CA LEU A 149 9.29 40.07 -14.75
C LEU A 149 8.53 41.38 -15.08
N PRO A 150 8.96 42.14 -16.11
CA PRO A 150 8.35 43.43 -16.49
C PRO A 150 6.86 43.35 -16.79
N VAL A 151 6.39 42.19 -17.28
CA VAL A 151 4.98 41.89 -17.57
C VAL A 151 4.05 42.15 -16.39
N PHE A 152 4.51 41.96 -15.14
CA PHE A 152 3.66 42.21 -13.97
C PHE A 152 3.58 43.70 -13.61
N SER A 153 4.56 44.50 -14.01
CA SER A 153 4.50 45.96 -13.86
C SER A 153 3.56 46.60 -14.88
N THR A 154 3.44 46.04 -16.09
CA THR A 154 2.62 46.57 -17.18
C THR A 154 1.16 46.13 -17.14
N LEU A 155 0.86 44.98 -16.53
CA LEU A 155 -0.52 44.45 -16.49
C LEU A 155 -1.48 45.23 -15.59
N GLY A 156 -1.01 46.18 -14.77
CA GLY A 156 -1.86 46.98 -13.85
C GLY A 156 -2.67 46.16 -12.84
N ALA A 157 -2.55 44.82 -12.88
CA ALA A 157 -3.21 43.91 -11.98
C ALA A 157 -2.57 44.07 -10.62
N ASP A 158 -3.38 44.49 -9.63
CA ASP A 158 -2.94 44.56 -8.24
C ASP A 158 -2.27 43.23 -7.90
N SER A 159 -0.97 43.28 -7.62
CA SER A 159 -0.07 42.15 -7.35
C SER A 159 -0.67 41.09 -6.42
N LYS A 160 -1.65 41.49 -5.59
CA LYS A 160 -2.46 40.62 -4.72
C LYS A 160 -3.30 39.58 -5.47
N HIS A 161 -3.84 39.88 -6.66
CA HIS A 161 -4.68 38.94 -7.42
C HIS A 161 -3.86 37.85 -8.11
N VAL A 162 -2.70 38.21 -8.67
CA VAL A 162 -1.74 37.25 -9.22
C VAL A 162 -1.21 36.33 -8.12
N LEU A 163 -0.85 36.91 -6.96
CA LEU A 163 -0.40 36.14 -5.81
C LEU A 163 -1.47 35.16 -5.32
N LYS A 164 -2.74 35.59 -5.26
CA LYS A 164 -3.87 34.70 -4.91
C LYS A 164 -4.05 33.57 -5.91
N ALA A 165 -3.92 33.83 -7.22
CA ALA A 165 -4.07 32.80 -8.25
C ALA A 165 -2.95 31.75 -8.19
N ILE A 166 -1.70 32.19 -8.02
CA ILE A 166 -0.55 31.28 -7.85
C ILE A 166 -0.71 30.48 -6.56
N THR A 167 -1.05 31.13 -5.45
CA THR A 167 -1.28 30.46 -4.16
C THR A 167 -2.40 29.42 -4.26
N PHE A 168 -3.48 29.72 -4.99
CA PHE A 168 -4.61 28.81 -5.20
C PHE A 168 -4.24 27.59 -6.06
N MET A 169 -3.47 27.77 -7.14
CA MET A 169 -2.95 26.64 -7.94
C MET A 169 -2.09 25.70 -7.09
N LEU A 170 -1.21 26.26 -6.25
CA LEU A 170 -0.30 25.48 -5.41
C LEU A 170 -1.02 24.72 -4.30
N TRP A 171 -1.98 25.37 -3.64
CA TRP A 171 -2.82 24.74 -2.64
C TRP A 171 -3.73 23.65 -3.21
N GLY A 172 -4.02 23.66 -4.52
CA GLY A 172 -4.77 22.59 -5.19
C GLY A 172 -3.97 21.30 -5.38
N HIS A 173 -2.64 21.38 -5.53
CA HIS A 173 -1.80 20.21 -5.79
C HIS A 173 -1.39 19.45 -4.52
N ILE A 174 -1.23 20.13 -3.39
CA ILE A 174 -0.81 19.52 -2.12
C ILE A 174 -1.81 18.45 -1.62
N PRO A 175 -3.13 18.69 -1.60
CA PRO A 175 -4.11 17.67 -1.22
C PRO A 175 -4.13 16.49 -2.20
N ALA A 176 -3.94 16.73 -3.50
CA ALA A 176 -3.93 15.66 -4.50
C ALA A 176 -2.75 14.69 -4.30
N ILE A 177 -1.58 15.21 -3.93
CA ILE A 177 -0.39 14.41 -3.59
C ILE A 177 -0.63 13.65 -2.27
N TYR A 178 -1.21 14.31 -1.27
CA TYR A 178 -1.55 13.70 0.01
C TYR A 178 -2.59 12.57 -0.10
N PHE A 179 -3.65 12.77 -0.89
CA PHE A 179 -4.69 11.76 -1.11
C PHE A 179 -4.20 10.58 -1.97
N ALA A 180 -3.27 10.81 -2.89
CA ALA A 180 -2.65 9.72 -3.66
C ALA A 180 -1.82 8.79 -2.74
N HIS A 181 -1.14 9.32 -1.71
CA HIS A 181 -0.24 8.57 -0.84
C HIS A 181 -0.90 7.43 -0.05
N LYS A 182 -2.19 7.54 0.32
CA LYS A 182 -2.89 6.57 1.18
C LYS A 182 -3.13 5.19 0.50
N LYS A 183 -2.66 4.96 -0.74
CA LYS A 183 -2.94 3.73 -1.50
C LYS A 183 -1.84 3.27 -2.47
N ILE A 184 -0.59 3.72 -2.30
CA ILE A 184 0.43 3.60 -3.35
C ILE A 184 1.36 2.41 -3.15
N SER A 185 1.38 1.52 -4.16
CA SER A 185 2.43 0.51 -4.35
C SER A 185 3.65 1.12 -5.05
N LYS A 186 4.83 0.52 -4.92
CA LYS A 186 6.12 1.00 -5.45
C LYS A 186 6.08 1.56 -6.90
N GLY A 187 5.26 0.99 -7.78
CA GLY A 187 5.10 1.47 -9.17
C GLY A 187 4.46 2.86 -9.32
N TYR A 188 3.70 3.33 -8.32
CA TYR A 188 3.10 4.66 -8.35
C TYR A 188 4.09 5.78 -8.02
N LEU A 189 5.17 5.47 -7.26
CA LEU A 189 6.21 6.45 -6.96
C LEU A 189 7.02 6.79 -8.22
N GLU A 190 7.40 5.79 -9.00
CA GLU A 190 8.06 5.99 -10.30
C GLU A 190 7.20 6.83 -11.25
N LEU A 191 5.87 6.61 -11.22
CA LEU A 191 4.92 7.40 -11.99
C LEU A 191 4.87 8.87 -11.55
N ILE A 192 4.84 9.13 -10.25
CA ILE A 192 4.83 10.50 -9.70
C ILE A 192 6.13 11.22 -10.07
N VAL A 193 7.28 10.56 -9.91
CA VAL A 193 8.59 11.15 -10.24
C VAL A 193 8.70 11.43 -11.74
N THR A 194 8.29 10.49 -12.60
CA THR A 194 8.32 10.67 -14.05
C THR A 194 7.40 11.80 -14.50
N SER A 195 6.20 11.89 -13.90
CA SER A 195 5.26 12.97 -14.17
C SER A 195 5.82 14.32 -13.72
N ALA A 196 6.42 14.39 -12.52
CA ALA A 196 7.01 15.62 -12.01
C ALA A 196 8.17 16.12 -12.88
N ILE A 197 9.06 15.22 -13.34
CA ILE A 197 10.14 15.55 -14.26
C ILE A 197 9.58 16.05 -15.59
N PHE A 198 8.58 15.37 -16.15
CA PHE A 198 7.95 15.76 -17.40
C PHE A 198 7.29 17.14 -17.30
N PHE A 199 6.52 17.40 -16.24
CA PHE A 199 5.88 18.69 -16.02
C PHE A 199 6.91 19.80 -15.75
N GLY A 200 7.99 19.52 -15.00
CA GLY A 200 9.05 20.49 -14.73
C GLY A 200 9.83 20.89 -15.99
N ALA A 201 10.30 19.91 -16.77
CA ALA A 201 11.00 20.15 -18.02
C ALA A 201 10.10 20.89 -19.03
N PHE A 202 8.82 20.52 -19.08
CA PHE A 202 7.85 21.16 -19.96
C PHE A 202 7.55 22.60 -19.56
N SER A 203 7.35 22.87 -18.25
CA SER A 203 7.14 24.23 -17.74
C SER A 203 8.31 25.14 -18.09
N LEU A 204 9.55 24.65 -17.97
CA LEU A 204 10.75 25.41 -18.35
C LEU A 204 10.76 25.74 -19.84
N LEU A 205 10.47 24.76 -20.71
CA LEU A 205 10.41 24.98 -22.16
C LEU A 205 9.30 25.98 -22.52
N PHE A 206 8.14 25.92 -21.87
CA PHE A 206 7.05 26.85 -22.09
C PHE A 206 7.44 28.28 -21.68
N THR A 207 8.15 28.46 -20.56
CA THR A 207 8.67 29.78 -20.14
C THR A 207 9.67 30.34 -21.15
N ILE A 208 10.62 29.52 -21.62
CA ILE A 208 11.60 29.92 -22.64
C ILE A 208 10.88 30.30 -23.94
N PHE A 209 9.90 29.50 -24.37
CA PHE A 209 9.13 29.76 -25.57
C PHE A 209 8.31 31.05 -25.44
N SER A 210 7.61 31.23 -24.32
CA SER A 210 6.81 32.44 -24.04
C SER A 210 7.68 33.69 -24.03
N HIS A 211 8.86 33.63 -23.42
CA HIS A 211 9.80 34.76 -23.39
C HIS A 211 10.34 35.08 -24.79
N LYS A 212 10.73 34.07 -25.57
CA LYS A 212 11.14 34.26 -26.98
C LYS A 212 10.01 34.79 -27.85
N LEU A 213 8.78 34.36 -27.60
CA LEU A 213 7.61 34.80 -28.35
C LEU A 213 7.28 36.26 -28.04
N ILE A 214 7.29 36.65 -26.76
CA ILE A 214 7.08 38.05 -26.34
C ILE A 214 8.16 38.96 -26.91
N THR A 215 9.43 38.53 -26.87
CA THR A 215 10.55 39.34 -27.43
C THR A 215 10.53 39.39 -28.96
N TRP A 216 10.00 38.37 -29.63
CA TRP A 216 9.89 38.32 -31.09
C TRP A 216 8.72 39.14 -31.65
N VAL A 217 7.59 39.19 -30.95
CA VAL A 217 6.40 39.92 -31.41
C VAL A 217 6.57 41.44 -31.36
N GLY A 218 7.55 41.97 -30.61
CA GLY A 218 7.72 43.42 -30.47
C GLY A 218 6.51 44.10 -29.79
N GLU A 219 6.61 45.38 -29.48
CA GLU A 219 5.55 46.10 -28.75
C GLU A 219 4.29 46.41 -29.59
N GLU A 220 4.30 46.19 -30.91
CA GLU A 220 3.25 46.75 -31.80
C GLU A 220 2.24 45.74 -32.38
N ASP A 221 2.50 44.42 -32.37
CA ASP A 221 1.61 43.45 -33.02
C ASP A 221 0.72 42.67 -32.02
N PHE A 222 -0.27 43.36 -31.44
CA PHE A 222 -1.29 42.76 -30.55
C PHE A 222 -2.22 41.74 -31.25
N GLU A 223 -2.21 41.67 -32.58
CA GLU A 223 -3.06 40.75 -33.36
C GLU A 223 -2.71 39.26 -33.13
N LEU A 224 -1.51 38.95 -32.61
CA LEU A 224 -1.08 37.57 -32.33
C LEU A 224 -1.54 37.04 -30.96
N VAL A 225 -1.99 37.89 -30.04
CA VAL A 225 -2.41 37.48 -28.69
C VAL A 225 -3.52 36.41 -28.69
N PRO A 226 -4.59 36.52 -29.51
CA PRO A 226 -5.62 35.49 -29.59
C PRO A 226 -5.08 34.14 -30.07
N LEU A 227 -4.10 34.15 -30.98
CA LEU A 227 -3.46 32.94 -31.49
C LEU A 227 -2.64 32.24 -30.39
N ILE A 228 -1.91 33.01 -29.57
CA ILE A 228 -1.15 32.51 -28.43
C ILE A 228 -2.09 31.88 -27.39
N LEU A 229 -3.17 32.57 -27.04
CA LEU A 229 -4.19 32.06 -26.11
C LEU A 229 -4.87 30.80 -26.65
N TYR A 230 -5.11 30.74 -27.97
CA TYR A 230 -5.66 29.57 -28.64
C TYR A 230 -4.74 28.36 -28.53
N PHE A 231 -3.43 28.52 -28.79
CA PHE A 231 -2.45 27.44 -28.62
C PHE A 231 -2.29 27.02 -27.16
N ALA A 232 -2.32 27.95 -26.20
CA ALA A 232 -2.34 27.63 -24.77
C ALA A 232 -3.59 26.82 -24.38
N GLY A 233 -4.76 27.16 -24.93
CA GLY A 233 -6.01 26.43 -24.72
C GLY A 233 -5.96 25.00 -25.29
N LEU A 234 -5.53 24.84 -26.54
CA LEU A 234 -5.32 23.52 -27.16
C LEU A 234 -4.33 22.69 -26.34
N PHE A 235 -3.29 23.32 -25.81
CA PHE A 235 -2.28 22.66 -25.00
C PHE A 235 -2.85 22.11 -23.68
N ILE A 236 -3.69 22.86 -22.96
CA ILE A 236 -4.36 22.38 -21.75
C ILE A 236 -5.23 21.16 -22.07
N ILE A 237 -5.95 21.19 -23.20
CA ILE A 237 -6.82 20.09 -23.64
C ILE A 237 -5.98 18.83 -23.96
N PHE A 238 -4.88 18.98 -24.70
CA PHE A 238 -3.99 17.87 -25.04
C PHE A 238 -3.33 17.26 -23.81
N SER A 239 -2.86 18.09 -22.88
CA SER A 239 -2.23 17.63 -21.64
C SER A 239 -3.20 16.83 -20.76
N ARG A 240 -4.46 17.29 -20.65
CA ARG A 240 -5.51 16.54 -19.94
C ARG A 240 -5.82 15.20 -20.62
N ARG A 241 -5.87 15.18 -21.96
CA ARG A 241 -6.15 13.96 -22.73
C ARG A 241 -4.99 12.96 -22.70
N ALA A 242 -3.75 13.43 -22.71
CA ALA A 242 -2.55 12.61 -22.56
C ALA A 242 -2.47 12.00 -21.16
N CYS A 243 -2.67 12.82 -20.12
CA CYS A 243 -2.72 12.36 -18.73
C CYS A 243 -3.84 11.31 -18.53
N TYR A 244 -5.04 11.57 -19.05
CA TYR A 244 -6.16 10.63 -18.97
C TYR A 244 -5.89 9.30 -19.72
N THR A 245 -5.37 9.36 -20.94
CA THR A 245 -5.00 8.17 -21.72
C THR A 245 -3.94 7.35 -21.00
N PHE A 246 -2.94 8.02 -20.44
CA PHE A 246 -1.86 7.37 -19.70
C PHE A 246 -2.38 6.69 -18.41
N LEU A 247 -3.20 7.40 -17.61
CA LEU A 247 -3.84 6.83 -16.43
C LEU A 247 -4.72 5.61 -16.80
N LYS A 248 -5.46 5.69 -17.91
CA LYS A 248 -6.27 4.57 -18.39
C LYS A 248 -5.44 3.36 -18.80
N LEU A 249 -4.27 3.55 -19.39
CA LEU A 249 -3.40 2.45 -19.85
C LEU A 249 -2.61 1.79 -18.71
N HIS A 250 -2.16 2.57 -17.73
CA HIS A 250 -1.20 2.08 -16.73
C HIS A 250 -1.79 1.91 -15.32
N VAL A 251 -2.86 2.62 -14.97
CA VAL A 251 -3.47 2.56 -13.63
C VAL A 251 -4.74 1.71 -13.65
N PHE A 252 -5.49 1.72 -14.75
CA PHE A 252 -6.74 0.97 -14.89
C PHE A 252 -6.67 -0.03 -16.05
N PRO A 253 -5.79 -1.06 -15.99
CA PRO A 253 -5.78 -2.09 -17.03
C PRO A 253 -7.17 -2.71 -17.10
N SER A 254 -7.80 -2.60 -18.26
CA SER A 254 -9.16 -3.08 -18.47
C SER A 254 -9.21 -4.57 -18.13
N SER A 255 -10.04 -4.95 -17.17
CA SER A 255 -10.28 -6.33 -16.74
C SER A 255 -11.06 -7.15 -17.77
N ARG A 256 -10.66 -7.09 -19.05
CA ARG A 256 -11.21 -7.91 -20.13
C ARG A 256 -10.10 -8.72 -20.78
N SER A 257 -9.89 -9.92 -20.24
CA SER A 257 -9.77 -11.17 -21.00
C SER A 257 -9.40 -12.32 -20.06
N MET A 258 -10.42 -12.91 -19.41
CA MET A 258 -10.40 -14.34 -19.10
C MET A 258 -11.68 -14.92 -19.71
N LYS A 259 -11.54 -15.38 -20.95
CA LYS A 259 -12.32 -16.46 -21.53
C LYS A 259 -11.40 -17.66 -21.64
#